data_AF-A0A1M5IJ10-F1
#
_entry.id   AF-A0A1M5IJ10-F1
#
_cell.length_a   1.000
_cell.length_b   1.000
_cell.length_c   1.000
_cell.angle_alpha   90.00
_cell.angle_beta   90.00
_cell.angle_gamma   90.00
#
_symmetry.space_group_name_H-M   'P 1'
#
loop_
_entity.id
_entity.type
_entity.pdbx_description
1 polymer ?
#
loop_
_entity_poly.entity_id
_entity_poly.type
_entity_poly.pdbx_seq_one_letter_code
_entity_poly.pdbx_strand_id
1 'polypeptide(L)' 'MARKDADYEIIFRPYIRKNGKIIRPKKGKVFPIRVPKRRR' A
#
# COMPACT_ATOMS: atom_id res chain seq x y z
N MET A 1 21.97 4.84 -13.04
CA MET A 1 21.29 4.33 -11.83
C MET A 1 19.83 4.06 -12.17
N ALA A 2 19.46 2.79 -12.36
CA ALA A 2 18.10 2.40 -12.76
C ALA A 2 17.08 2.76 -11.67
N ARG A 3 15.98 3.37 -12.09
CA ARG A 3 14.96 4.01 -11.25
C ARG A 3 14.30 2.97 -10.33
N LYS A 4 14.59 3.03 -9.03
CA LYS A 4 13.98 2.20 -7.95
C LYS A 4 12.45 2.36 -7.84
N ASP A 5 11.85 3.29 -8.59
CA ASP A 5 10.40 3.50 -8.64
C ASP A 5 9.64 2.46 -9.47
N ALA A 6 10.30 1.65 -10.30
CA ALA A 6 9.63 0.63 -11.12
C ALA A 6 9.11 -0.57 -10.30
N ASP A 7 9.69 -0.81 -9.12
CA ASP A 7 9.42 -1.97 -8.28
C ASP A 7 8.30 -1.75 -7.26
N TYR A 8 7.63 -0.59 -7.25
CA TYR A 8 6.57 -0.28 -6.30
C TYR A 8 5.30 0.21 -7.01
N GLU A 9 4.13 -0.17 -6.49
CA GLU A 9 2.83 0.33 -6.93
C GLU A 9 2.11 1.06 -5.80
N ILE A 10 1.28 2.03 -6.16
CA ILE A 10 0.43 2.74 -5.20
C ILE A 10 -0.91 2.05 -5.16
N ILE A 11 -1.28 1.52 -4.00
CA ILE A 11 -2.60 0.96 -3.75
C ILE A 11 -3.38 1.82 -2.77
N PHE A 12 -4.69 1.88 -2.99
CA PHE A 12 -5.64 2.59 -2.17
C PHE A 12 -6.37 1.59 -1.27
N ARG A 13 -6.23 1.70 0.06
CA ARG A 13 -6.85 0.76 1.02
C ARG A 13 -7.93 1.42 1.87
N PRO A 14 -9.13 0.81 1.98
CA PRO A 14 -10.22 1.33 2.81
C PRO A 14 -10.07 1.02 4.30
N TYR A 15 -8.95 0.44 4.73
CA TYR A 15 -8.71 0.01 6.10
C TYR A 15 -7.27 0.27 6.55
N ILE A 16 -7.06 0.41 7.85
CA ILE A 16 -5.73 0.56 8.45
C ILE A 16 -5.20 -0.82 8.84
N ARG A 17 -3.95 -1.13 8.46
CA ARG A 17 -3.24 -2.34 8.90
C ARG A 17 -2.06 -1.98 9.81
N LYS A 18 -1.77 -2.83 10.79
CA LYS A 18 -0.54 -2.83 11.60
C LYS A 18 -0.05 -4.26 11.71
N ASN A 19 1.24 -4.49 11.47
CA ASN A 19 1.87 -5.81 11.52
C ASN A 19 1.11 -6.87 10.69
N GLY A 20 0.65 -6.49 9.49
CA GLY A 20 -0.11 -7.37 8.59
C GLY A 20 -1.58 -7.58 8.93
N LYS A 21 -2.06 -7.22 10.13
CA LYS A 21 -3.47 -7.36 10.53
C LYS A 21 -4.27 -6.10 10.26
N ILE A 22 -5.53 -6.25 9.84
CA ILE A 22 -6.48 -5.13 9.72
C ILE A 22 -6.93 -4.74 11.12
N ILE A 23 -6.79 -3.45 11.47
CA ILE A 23 -7.14 -2.93 12.80
C ILE A 23 -8.53 -2.32 12.80
N ARG A 24 -8.86 -1.52 11.78
CA ARG A 24 -10.17 -0.88 11.64
C ARG A 24 -10.44 -0.36 10.23
N PRO A 25 -11.71 -0.25 9.83
CA PRO A 25 -12.11 0.49 8.63
C PRO A 25 -11.69 1.95 8.74
N LYS A 26 -11.30 2.55 7.62
CA LYS A 26 -10.96 3.97 7.53
C LYS A 26 -12.21 4.71 7.05
N LYS A 27 -12.86 5.47 7.94
CA LYS A 27 -14.02 6.30 7.58
C LYS A 27 -13.60 7.37 6.56
N GLY A 28 -13.95 7.18 5.29
CA GLY A 28 -13.95 8.22 4.25
C GLY A 28 -12.61 8.74 3.71
N LYS A 29 -11.45 8.20 4.15
CA LYS A 29 -10.14 8.62 3.62
C LYS A 29 -9.34 7.42 3.15
N VAL A 30 -9.29 7.20 1.85
CA VAL A 30 -8.42 6.21 1.22
C VAL A 30 -7.05 6.86 0.99
N PHE A 31 -5.99 6.31 1.59
CA PHE A 31 -4.65 6.88 1.46
C PHE A 31 -3.80 6.05 0.50
N PRO A 32 -2.93 6.68 -0.30
CA PRO A 32 -1.99 5.97 -1.15
C PRO A 32 -0.96 5.25 -0.29
N ILE A 33 -0.79 3.95 -0.51
CA ILE A 33 0.25 3.14 0.13
C ILE A 33 1.14 2.60 -0.97
N ARG A 34 2.45 2.85 -0.87
CA ARG A 34 3.47 2.22 -1.73
C ARG A 34 3.68 0.79 -1.26
N VAL A 35 3.38 -0.17 -2.12
CA VAL A 35 3.68 -1.60 -1.90
C VAL A 35 4.64 -2.08 -2.99
N PRO A 36 5.55 -3.02 -2.69
CA PRO A 36 6.38 -3.62 -3.72
C PRO A 36 5.49 -4.32 -4.74
N LYS A 37 5.74 -4.08 -6.03
CA LYS A 37 5.19 -4.91 -7.09
C LYS A 37 5.73 -6.32 -6.88
N ARG A 38 4.82 -7.26 -6.68
CA ARG A 38 5.18 -8.67 -6.58
C ARG A 38 5.76 -9.08 -7.93
N ARG A 39 7.09 -9.25 -8.02
CA ARG A 39 7.74 -9.85 -9.19
C ARG A 39 7.22 -11.29 -9.28
N ARG A 40 6.33 -11.51 -10.24
CA ARG A 40 5.77 -12.82 -10.57
C ARG A 40 6.68 -13.52 -11.57
#